data_AF-A0A8D8XBZ4-F1
#
_entry.id   AF-A0A8D8XBZ4-F1
#
_cell.length_a   1.000
_cell.length_b   1.000
_cell.length_c   1.000
_cell.angle_alpha   90.00
_cell.angle_beta   90.00
_cell.angle_gamma   90.00
#
_symmetry.space_group_name_H-M   'P 1'
#
loop_
_entity.id
_entity.type
_entity.pdbx_description
1 polymer ?
#
loop_
_entity_poly.entity_id
_entity_poly.type
_entity_poly.pdbx_seq_one_letter_code
_entity_poly.pdbx_strand_id
1 'polypeptide(L)'
;MNSNQAGNQIIPVGNLVKIKTPTVTPSIFDGKGDIEEFIRDYNLACSLNQWPDLFKINYLSLYLKGPAKILHDNEIRSKAINTWAEVENILRKFYVPVGNNDRLEYEMLTRKQFPTETSEEYCQAKINLINKYDPNMGEDRKVKLLLYGLLPDLIAKIVCMGSNNTIEELRQNIRKTDLANYMVNVRVKGFERHAIEPQAPVVLPNHVNAIYE
;
A
#
# COMPACT_ATOMS: atom_id res chain seq x y z
N MET A 1 18.52 -43.66 -63.42
CA MET A 1 17.40 -43.36 -62.51
C MET A 1 17.87 -43.70 -61.11
N ASN A 2 18.38 -42.73 -60.36
CA ASN A 2 18.81 -42.94 -58.98
C ASN A 2 18.07 -41.93 -58.11
N SER A 3 17.19 -42.45 -57.26
CA SER A 3 16.23 -41.71 -56.47
C SER A 3 16.92 -41.06 -55.28
N ASN A 4 16.94 -39.73 -55.25
CA ASN A 4 17.28 -38.94 -54.06
C ASN A 4 16.20 -39.17 -52.99
N GLN A 5 16.54 -39.88 -51.92
CA GLN A 5 15.79 -39.82 -50.66
C GLN A 5 16.41 -38.72 -49.80
N ALA A 6 15.72 -37.57 -49.76
CA ALA A 6 16.02 -36.50 -48.81
C ALA A 6 15.64 -36.98 -47.40
N GLY A 7 16.64 -37.13 -46.53
CA GLY A 7 16.42 -37.44 -45.12
C GLY A 7 15.72 -36.27 -44.43
N ASN A 8 14.50 -36.51 -43.94
CA ASN A 8 13.84 -35.65 -42.98
C ASN A 8 14.64 -35.65 -41.68
N GLN A 9 15.37 -34.57 -41.40
CA GLN A 9 15.92 -34.34 -40.07
C GLN A 9 14.76 -33.99 -39.13
N ILE A 10 14.44 -34.93 -38.24
CA ILE A 10 13.54 -34.70 -37.12
C ILE A 10 14.28 -33.81 -36.12
N ILE A 11 13.87 -32.56 -35.98
CA ILE A 11 14.37 -31.67 -34.94
C ILE A 11 13.82 -32.20 -33.60
N PRO A 12 14.66 -32.54 -32.62
CA PRO A 12 14.17 -33.00 -31.32
C PRO A 12 13.44 -31.85 -30.64
N VAL A 13 12.15 -32.07 -30.34
CA VAL A 13 11.34 -31.16 -29.53
C VAL A 13 12.02 -31.08 -28.16
N GLY A 14 12.63 -29.93 -27.88
CA GLY A 14 13.33 -29.69 -26.62
C GLY A 14 12.43 -30.01 -25.44
N ASN A 15 12.97 -30.74 -24.46
CA ASN A 15 12.30 -31.02 -23.19
C ASN A 15 11.81 -29.70 -22.57
N LEU A 16 10.50 -29.47 -22.57
CA LEU A 16 9.88 -28.42 -21.77
C LEU A 16 10.12 -28.78 -20.30
N VAL A 17 11.06 -28.09 -19.66
CA VAL A 17 11.21 -28.15 -18.21
C VAL A 17 9.92 -27.60 -17.60
N LYS A 18 9.07 -28.49 -17.05
CA LYS A 18 7.93 -28.08 -16.23
C LYS A 18 8.48 -27.44 -14.97
N ILE A 19 8.60 -26.12 -14.97
CA ILE A 19 8.90 -25.35 -13.76
C ILE A 19 7.73 -25.60 -12.81
N LYS A 20 7.99 -26.24 -11.66
CA LYS A 20 6.99 -26.35 -10.59
C LYS A 20 6.78 -24.96 -10.00
N THR A 21 5.73 -24.27 -10.43
CA THR A 21 5.33 -23.01 -9.82
C THR A 21 4.70 -23.29 -8.45
N PRO A 22 4.98 -22.46 -7.43
CA PRO A 22 4.33 -22.60 -6.14
C PRO A 22 2.83 -22.35 -6.30
N THR A 23 2.01 -23.21 -5.71
CA THR A 23 0.56 -22.98 -5.64
C THR A 23 0.29 -21.87 -4.63
N VAL A 24 -0.45 -20.85 -5.05
CA VAL A 24 -0.82 -19.74 -4.18
C VAL A 24 -2.09 -20.11 -3.44
N THR A 25 -2.08 -20.01 -2.11
CA THR A 25 -3.26 -20.31 -1.30
C THR A 25 -4.01 -19.01 -1.00
N PRO A 26 -5.30 -18.90 -1.37
CA PRO A 26 -6.13 -17.75 -0.99
C PRO A 26 -6.21 -17.55 0.53
N SER A 27 -6.49 -16.31 0.95
CA SER A 27 -6.83 -15.98 2.33
C SER A 27 -8.15 -16.62 2.76
N ILE A 28 -8.36 -16.75 4.07
CA ILE A 28 -9.61 -17.29 4.62
C ILE A 28 -10.49 -16.14 5.08
N PHE A 29 -11.78 -16.19 4.74
CA PHE A 29 -12.78 -15.22 5.18
C PHE A 29 -13.80 -15.86 6.12
N ASP A 30 -13.99 -15.27 7.30
CA ASP A 30 -14.92 -15.75 8.32
C ASP A 30 -16.21 -14.93 8.41
N GLY A 31 -16.38 -13.94 7.52
CA GLY A 31 -17.48 -12.98 7.56
C GLY A 31 -17.13 -11.67 8.25
N LYS A 32 -15.88 -11.48 8.70
CA LYS A 32 -15.38 -10.25 9.30
C LYS A 32 -14.26 -9.66 8.44
N GLY A 33 -14.15 -8.32 8.45
CA GLY A 33 -13.17 -7.59 7.67
C GLY A 33 -13.73 -7.04 6.36
N ASP A 34 -12.82 -6.65 5.46
CA ASP A 34 -13.16 -6.04 4.18
C ASP A 34 -13.40 -7.14 3.12
N ILE A 35 -14.64 -7.26 2.65
CA ILE A 35 -15.01 -8.26 1.66
C ILE A 35 -14.38 -8.01 0.29
N GLU A 36 -14.13 -6.75 -0.09
CA GLU A 36 -13.48 -6.43 -1.36
C GLU A 36 -12.00 -6.85 -1.34
N GLU A 37 -11.34 -6.73 -0.19
CA GLU A 37 -9.99 -7.25 0.00
C GLU A 37 -9.94 -8.78 -0.14
N PHE A 38 -10.87 -9.50 0.49
CA PHE A 38 -10.97 -10.94 0.31
C PHE A 38 -11.21 -11.33 -1.16
N ILE A 39 -12.19 -10.72 -1.83
CA ILE A 39 -12.51 -11.02 -3.24
C ILE A 39 -11.30 -10.76 -4.13
N ARG A 40 -10.61 -9.63 -3.95
CA ARG A 40 -9.41 -9.28 -4.72
C ARG A 40 -8.30 -10.31 -4.53
N ASP A 41 -7.98 -10.66 -3.28
CA ASP A 41 -6.90 -11.58 -2.96
C ASP A 41 -7.22 -13.01 -3.43
N TYR A 42 -8.49 -13.42 -3.30
CA TYR A 42 -8.99 -14.68 -3.82
C TYR A 42 -8.86 -14.75 -5.35
N ASN A 43 -9.30 -13.71 -6.06
CA ASN A 43 -9.19 -13.61 -7.51
C ASN A 43 -7.73 -13.65 -7.98
N LEU A 44 -6.82 -12.97 -7.28
CA LEU A 44 -5.39 -12.98 -7.57
C LEU A 44 -4.82 -14.40 -7.44
N ALA A 45 -5.11 -15.09 -6.32
CA ALA A 45 -4.66 -16.47 -6.12
C ALA A 45 -5.23 -17.42 -7.20
N CYS A 46 -6.52 -17.28 -7.54
CA CYS A 46 -7.14 -18.05 -8.60
C CYS A 46 -6.49 -17.80 -9.97
N SER A 47 -6.18 -16.55 -10.29
CA SER A 47 -5.50 -16.17 -11.53
C SER A 47 -4.10 -16.78 -11.61
N LEU A 48 -3.32 -16.71 -10.53
CA LEU A 48 -1.97 -17.28 -10.46
C LEU A 48 -2.00 -18.82 -10.56
N ASN A 49 -3.05 -19.44 -10.01
CA ASN A 49 -3.28 -20.88 -10.13
C ASN A 49 -4.02 -21.29 -11.42
N GLN A 50 -4.36 -20.33 -12.29
CA GLN A 50 -5.09 -20.54 -13.55
C GLN A 50 -6.43 -21.28 -13.36
N TRP A 51 -7.16 -20.96 -12.28
CA TRP A 51 -8.46 -21.57 -12.01
C TRP A 51 -9.55 -20.94 -12.88
N PRO A 52 -10.27 -21.74 -13.69
CA PRO A 52 -11.48 -21.26 -14.37
C PRO A 52 -12.58 -20.96 -13.34
N ASP A 53 -13.58 -20.18 -13.72
CA ASP A 53 -14.63 -19.71 -12.79
C ASP A 53 -15.35 -20.85 -12.06
N LEU A 54 -15.64 -21.97 -12.74
CA LEU A 54 -16.25 -23.12 -12.09
C LEU A 54 -15.39 -23.70 -10.95
N PHE A 55 -14.06 -23.66 -11.11
CA PHE A 55 -13.13 -24.07 -10.05
C PHE A 55 -13.15 -23.06 -8.91
N LYS A 56 -13.13 -21.76 -9.21
CA LYS A 56 -13.26 -20.70 -8.18
C LYS A 56 -14.50 -20.95 -7.32
N ILE A 57 -15.65 -21.17 -7.94
CA ILE A 57 -16.92 -21.40 -7.23
C ILE A 57 -16.85 -22.68 -6.38
N ASN A 58 -16.40 -23.80 -6.98
CA ASN A 58 -16.36 -25.09 -6.29
C ASN A 58 -15.42 -25.09 -5.07
N TYR A 59 -14.27 -24.43 -5.19
CA TYR A 59 -13.26 -24.38 -4.12
C TYR A 59 -13.50 -23.26 -3.11
N LEU A 60 -14.35 -22.26 -3.40
CA LEU A 60 -14.63 -21.13 -2.51
C LEU A 60 -14.94 -21.59 -1.08
N SER A 61 -15.77 -22.62 -0.91
CA SER A 61 -16.17 -23.13 0.40
C SER A 61 -15.02 -23.58 1.32
N LEU A 62 -13.84 -23.89 0.76
CA LEU A 62 -12.64 -24.26 1.53
C LEU A 62 -11.97 -23.03 2.18
N TYR A 63 -12.20 -21.85 1.62
CA TYR A 63 -11.63 -20.58 2.04
C TYR A 63 -12.62 -19.73 2.83
N LEU A 64 -13.77 -20.30 3.17
CA LEU A 64 -14.78 -19.67 4.02
C LEU A 64 -14.91 -20.40 5.35
N LYS A 65 -15.12 -19.63 6.43
CA LYS A 65 -15.37 -20.14 7.79
C LYS A 65 -16.57 -19.47 8.42
N GLY A 66 -17.12 -20.10 9.46
CA GLY A 66 -18.19 -19.54 10.28
C GLY A 66 -19.38 -19.05 9.45
N PRO A 67 -19.91 -17.84 9.73
CA PRO A 67 -21.03 -17.27 8.99
C PRO A 67 -20.85 -17.23 7.47
N ALA A 68 -19.63 -17.00 6.96
CA ALA A 68 -19.37 -16.97 5.52
C ALA A 68 -19.56 -18.34 4.85
N LYS A 69 -19.17 -19.41 5.53
CA LYS A 69 -19.41 -20.77 5.02
C LYS A 69 -20.91 -21.10 5.00
N ILE A 70 -21.63 -20.69 6.05
CA ILE A 70 -23.09 -20.88 6.13
C ILE A 70 -23.79 -20.11 5.01
N LEU A 71 -23.39 -18.86 4.75
CA LEU A 71 -23.92 -18.07 3.64
C LEU A 71 -23.69 -18.79 2.30
N HIS A 72 -22.47 -19.27 2.06
CA HIS A 72 -22.15 -20.00 0.83
C HIS A 72 -23.08 -21.20 0.62
N ASP A 73 -23.30 -22.00 1.65
CA ASP A 73 -24.14 -23.20 1.52
C ASP A 73 -25.61 -22.83 1.25
N ASN A 74 -26.11 -21.76 1.88
CA ASN A 74 -27.50 -21.33 1.79
C ASN A 74 -27.83 -20.49 0.54
N GLU A 75 -26.89 -19.69 0.02
CA GLU A 75 -27.16 -18.71 -1.03
C GLU A 75 -26.45 -19.00 -2.35
N ILE A 76 -25.31 -19.68 -2.31
CA ILE A 76 -24.51 -19.98 -3.52
C ILE A 76 -24.74 -21.43 -3.95
N ARG A 77 -24.50 -22.39 -3.06
CA ARG A 77 -24.62 -23.82 -3.35
C ARG A 77 -26.08 -24.23 -3.58
N SER A 78 -27.00 -23.83 -2.70
CA SER A 78 -28.42 -24.24 -2.78
C SER A 78 -29.09 -23.76 -4.08
N LYS A 79 -28.67 -22.60 -4.59
CA LYS A 79 -29.20 -21.95 -5.81
C LYS A 79 -28.46 -22.36 -7.07
N ALA A 80 -27.47 -23.25 -6.96
CA ALA A 80 -26.64 -23.72 -8.06
C ALA A 80 -26.04 -22.58 -8.91
N ILE A 81 -25.57 -21.51 -8.24
CA ILE A 81 -24.91 -20.37 -8.90
C ILE A 81 -23.69 -20.87 -9.67
N ASN A 82 -23.58 -20.48 -10.95
CA ASN A 82 -22.57 -21.02 -11.87
C ASN A 82 -21.66 -19.94 -12.48
N THR A 83 -21.88 -18.67 -12.17
CA THR A 83 -21.01 -17.57 -12.59
C THR A 83 -20.31 -16.95 -11.38
N TRP A 84 -19.04 -16.63 -11.54
CA TRP A 84 -18.27 -16.01 -10.46
C TRP A 84 -18.77 -14.58 -10.16
N ALA A 85 -19.21 -13.84 -11.17
CA ALA A 85 -19.78 -12.50 -11.01
C ALA A 85 -21.02 -12.50 -10.09
N GLU A 86 -21.91 -13.47 -10.21
CA GLU A 86 -23.06 -13.61 -9.30
C GLU A 86 -22.63 -13.93 -7.86
N VAL A 87 -21.60 -14.78 -7.69
CA VAL A 87 -21.02 -15.08 -6.38
C VAL A 87 -20.47 -13.82 -5.72
N GLU A 88 -19.69 -13.01 -6.44
CA GLU A 88 -19.17 -11.76 -5.88
C GLU A 88 -20.30 -10.81 -5.49
N ASN A 89 -21.35 -10.70 -6.30
CA ASN A 89 -22.51 -9.87 -5.99
C ASN A 89 -23.24 -10.34 -4.72
N ILE A 90 -23.39 -11.65 -4.54
CA ILE A 90 -23.95 -12.22 -3.30
C ILE A 90 -23.05 -11.87 -2.11
N LEU A 91 -21.74 -12.09 -2.21
CA LEU A 91 -20.80 -11.76 -1.13
C LEU A 91 -20.88 -10.28 -0.75
N ARG A 92 -20.86 -9.38 -1.74
CA ARG A 92 -20.98 -7.93 -1.53
C ARG A 92 -22.29 -7.57 -0.85
N LYS A 93 -23.41 -8.13 -1.32
CA LYS A 93 -24.74 -7.88 -0.76
C LYS A 93 -24.83 -8.19 0.73
N PHE A 94 -24.15 -9.25 1.19
CA PHE A 94 -24.22 -9.69 2.59
C PHE A 94 -23.14 -9.09 3.49
N TYR A 95 -21.96 -8.79 2.95
CA TYR A 95 -20.81 -8.37 3.76
C TYR A 95 -20.39 -6.93 3.59
N VAL A 96 -20.86 -6.21 2.57
CA VAL A 96 -20.70 -4.75 2.52
C VAL A 96 -21.72 -4.12 3.47
N PRO A 97 -21.31 -3.39 4.51
CA PRO A 97 -22.25 -2.76 5.43
C PRO A 97 -23.15 -1.74 4.71
N VAL A 98 -24.40 -1.62 5.18
CA VAL A 98 -25.28 -0.51 4.78
C VAL A 98 -24.61 0.82 5.14
N GLY A 99 -24.56 1.75 4.19
CA GLY A 99 -23.87 3.03 4.37
C GLY A 99 -22.34 2.94 4.29
N ASN A 100 -21.76 1.83 3.82
CA ASN A 100 -20.30 1.74 3.63
C ASN A 100 -19.76 2.83 2.72
N ASN A 101 -20.53 3.26 1.71
CA ASN A 101 -20.14 4.37 0.84
C ASN A 101 -20.03 5.69 1.62
N ASP A 102 -21.08 6.04 2.38
CA ASP A 102 -21.09 7.25 3.22
C ASP A 102 -19.97 7.22 4.27
N ARG A 103 -19.72 6.04 4.85
CA ARG A 103 -18.62 5.83 5.80
C ARG A 103 -17.26 6.05 5.14
N LEU A 104 -17.03 5.48 3.95
CA LEU A 104 -15.80 5.66 3.19
C LEU A 104 -15.62 7.10 2.75
N GLU A 105 -16.68 7.78 2.33
CA GLU A 105 -16.64 9.20 1.99
C GLU A 105 -16.23 10.03 3.21
N TYR A 106 -16.88 9.81 4.35
CA TYR A 106 -16.56 10.50 5.60
C TYR A 106 -15.10 10.27 6.01
N GLU A 107 -14.65 9.01 6.02
CA GLU A 107 -13.28 8.63 6.37
C GLU A 107 -12.27 9.26 5.40
N MET A 108 -12.55 9.19 4.09
CA MET A 108 -11.75 9.83 3.06
C MET A 108 -11.67 11.34 3.27
N LEU A 109 -12.77 12.05 3.54
CA LEU A 109 -12.78 13.50 3.69
C LEU A 109 -12.10 13.96 4.99
N THR A 110 -12.28 13.20 6.08
CA THR A 110 -11.81 13.58 7.42
C THR A 110 -10.41 13.08 7.75
N ARG A 111 -9.86 12.13 6.98
CA ARG A 111 -8.50 11.62 7.20
C ARG A 111 -7.45 12.72 7.04
N LYS A 112 -6.81 13.09 8.14
CA LYS A 112 -5.66 14.01 8.19
C LYS A 112 -4.42 13.26 8.65
N GLN A 113 -3.24 13.72 8.25
CA GLN A 113 -1.94 13.23 8.70
C GLN A 113 -1.84 13.38 10.22
N PHE A 114 -1.48 12.29 10.90
CA PHE A 114 -1.21 12.35 12.33
C PHE A 114 0.15 13.00 12.62
N PRO A 115 0.33 13.69 13.77
CA PRO A 115 1.62 14.33 14.09
C PRO A 115 2.81 13.36 14.15
N THR A 116 2.55 12.08 14.45
CA THR A 116 3.56 11.02 14.54
C THR A 116 3.70 10.20 13.25
N GLU A 117 2.88 10.48 12.24
CA GLU A 117 2.83 9.76 10.98
C GLU A 117 3.70 10.46 9.94
N THR A 118 4.50 9.68 9.21
CA THR A 118 5.30 10.23 8.11
C THR A 118 4.39 10.67 6.95
N SER A 119 4.84 11.65 6.17
CA SER A 119 4.07 12.16 5.04
C SER A 119 3.79 11.08 3.99
N GLU A 120 4.67 10.09 3.87
CA GLU A 120 4.53 8.95 2.96
C GLU A 120 3.47 7.94 3.43
N GLU A 121 3.49 7.57 4.73
CA GLU A 121 2.44 6.71 5.33
C GLU A 121 1.05 7.34 5.18
N TYR A 122 0.94 8.64 5.45
CA TYR A 122 -0.29 9.39 5.24
C TYR A 122 -0.75 9.34 3.78
N CYS A 123 0.14 9.64 2.83
CA CYS A 123 -0.18 9.62 1.40
C CYS A 123 -0.72 8.26 0.98
N GLN A 124 -0.05 7.17 1.38
CA GLN A 124 -0.46 5.82 1.01
C GLN A 124 -1.81 5.43 1.62
N ALA A 125 -2.04 5.78 2.89
CA ALA A 125 -3.31 5.53 3.55
C ALA A 125 -4.47 6.33 2.92
N LYS A 126 -4.24 7.61 2.62
CA LYS A 126 -5.24 8.50 2.00
C LYS A 126 -5.56 8.06 0.57
N ILE A 127 -4.56 7.70 -0.23
CA ILE A 127 -4.74 7.16 -1.60
C ILE A 127 -5.54 5.85 -1.54
N ASN A 128 -5.24 4.97 -0.60
CA ASN A 128 -6.00 3.74 -0.41
C ASN A 128 -7.48 4.02 -0.12
N LEU A 129 -7.79 4.96 0.78
CA LEU A 129 -9.17 5.38 1.05
C LEU A 129 -9.86 5.97 -0.17
N ILE A 130 -9.17 6.85 -0.91
CA ILE A 130 -9.70 7.42 -2.15
C ILE A 130 -10.04 6.31 -3.16
N ASN A 131 -9.14 5.36 -3.38
CA ASN A 131 -9.36 4.27 -4.34
C ASN A 131 -10.45 3.30 -3.87
N LYS A 132 -10.66 3.13 -2.56
CA LYS A 132 -11.78 2.35 -2.02
C LYS A 132 -13.13 3.04 -2.24
N TYR A 133 -13.16 4.36 -2.17
CA TYR A 133 -14.38 5.16 -2.39
C TYR A 133 -14.68 5.34 -3.88
N ASP A 134 -13.73 5.83 -4.66
CA ASP A 134 -13.82 6.05 -6.10
C ASP A 134 -12.48 5.71 -6.79
N PRO A 135 -12.36 4.49 -7.34
CA PRO A 135 -11.16 4.07 -8.09
C PRO A 135 -10.83 4.99 -9.28
N ASN A 136 -11.85 5.61 -9.87
CA ASN A 136 -11.75 6.40 -11.10
C ASN A 136 -11.65 7.91 -10.82
N MET A 137 -11.44 8.31 -9.56
CA MET A 137 -11.32 9.72 -9.20
C MET A 137 -10.18 10.39 -9.99
N GLY A 138 -10.46 11.56 -10.56
CA GLY A 138 -9.48 12.35 -11.32
C GLY A 138 -8.32 12.82 -10.46
N GLU A 139 -7.11 12.88 -11.04
CA GLU A 139 -5.87 13.25 -10.32
C GLU A 139 -5.97 14.60 -9.62
N ASP A 140 -6.58 15.62 -10.24
CA ASP A 140 -6.70 16.95 -9.65
C ASP A 140 -7.47 16.92 -8.30
N ARG A 141 -8.51 16.08 -8.22
CA ARG A 141 -9.29 15.88 -7.00
C ARG A 141 -8.50 15.09 -5.97
N LYS A 142 -7.76 14.05 -6.40
CA LYS A 142 -6.87 13.28 -5.52
C LYS A 142 -5.83 14.18 -4.86
N VAL A 143 -5.17 15.04 -5.63
CA VAL A 143 -4.18 16.00 -5.12
C VAL A 143 -4.82 16.94 -4.11
N LYS A 144 -5.97 17.56 -4.42
CA LYS A 144 -6.67 18.45 -3.47
C LYS A 144 -6.96 17.73 -2.14
N LEU A 145 -7.51 16.52 -2.19
CA LEU A 145 -7.83 15.74 -1.00
C LEU A 145 -6.58 15.35 -0.18
N LEU A 146 -5.48 15.02 -0.85
CA LEU A 146 -4.20 14.74 -0.20
C LEU A 146 -3.67 15.99 0.50
N LEU A 147 -3.60 17.11 -0.22
CA LEU A 147 -3.09 18.38 0.29
C LEU A 147 -3.89 18.86 1.51
N TYR A 148 -5.23 18.78 1.48
CA TYR A 148 -6.07 19.22 2.61
C TYR A 148 -5.87 18.45 3.91
N GLY A 149 -5.39 17.21 3.84
CA GLY A 149 -5.15 16.41 5.04
C GLY A 149 -3.71 16.43 5.52
N LEU A 150 -2.74 17.03 4.81
CA LEU A 150 -1.37 17.17 5.29
C LEU A 150 -1.30 18.06 6.55
N LEU A 151 -0.19 17.96 7.28
CA LEU A 151 0.08 18.87 8.39
C LEU A 151 0.13 20.33 7.90
N PRO A 152 -0.44 21.31 8.65
CA PRO A 152 -0.52 22.71 8.22
C PRO A 152 0.82 23.32 7.78
N ASP A 153 1.90 23.02 8.51
CA ASP A 153 3.25 23.50 8.21
C ASP A 153 3.79 22.97 6.88
N LEU A 154 3.39 21.76 6.48
CA LEU A 154 3.74 21.18 5.18
C LEU A 154 2.93 21.86 4.07
N ILE A 155 1.62 22.04 4.27
CA ILE A 155 0.73 22.69 3.29
C ILE A 155 1.27 24.07 2.92
N ALA A 156 1.62 24.91 3.90
CA ALA A 156 2.10 26.26 3.67
C ALA A 156 3.37 26.31 2.81
N LYS A 157 4.25 25.32 2.95
CA LYS A 157 5.49 25.20 2.17
C LYS A 157 5.21 24.66 0.77
N ILE A 158 4.41 23.60 0.66
CA ILE A 158 4.12 22.89 -0.58
C ILE A 158 3.28 23.73 -1.55
N VAL A 159 2.29 24.49 -1.07
CA VAL A 159 1.46 25.37 -1.92
C VAL A 159 2.30 26.46 -2.60
N CYS A 160 3.38 26.90 -1.95
CA CYS A 160 4.33 27.85 -2.52
C CYS A 160 5.33 27.18 -3.50
N MET A 161 5.41 25.86 -3.53
CA MET A 161 6.28 25.10 -4.43
C MET A 161 5.53 24.75 -5.72
N GLY A 162 5.63 25.61 -6.74
CA GLY A 162 5.35 25.29 -8.14
C GLY A 162 4.12 24.40 -8.44
N SER A 163 4.27 23.45 -9.37
CA SER A 163 3.20 22.54 -9.77
C SER A 163 2.94 21.44 -8.74
N ASN A 164 1.66 21.19 -8.48
CA ASN A 164 1.13 20.08 -7.68
C ASN A 164 -0.10 19.52 -8.42
N ASN A 165 -0.01 19.28 -9.73
CA ASN A 165 -1.16 18.89 -10.55
C ASN A 165 -1.34 17.37 -10.59
N THR A 166 -0.28 16.62 -10.30
CA THR A 166 -0.28 15.15 -10.24
C THR A 166 0.09 14.66 -8.85
N ILE A 167 -0.27 13.40 -8.53
CA ILE A 167 0.15 12.77 -7.27
C ILE A 167 1.67 12.71 -7.17
N GLU A 168 2.36 12.47 -8.29
CA GLU A 168 3.82 12.37 -8.33
C GLU A 168 4.48 13.72 -8.04
N GLU A 169 4.04 14.80 -8.67
CA GLU A 169 4.54 16.16 -8.38
C GLU A 169 4.34 16.53 -6.90
N LEU A 170 3.15 16.26 -6.36
CA LEU A 170 2.85 16.51 -4.95
C LEU A 170 3.80 15.72 -4.03
N ARG A 171 4.02 14.43 -4.31
CA ARG A 171 4.94 13.59 -3.51
C ARG A 171 6.38 14.07 -3.58
N GLN A 172 6.83 14.56 -4.73
CA GLN A 172 8.16 15.16 -4.86
C GLN A 172 8.31 16.42 -3.99
N ASN A 173 7.30 17.29 -3.97
CA ASN A 173 7.34 18.51 -3.15
C ASN A 173 7.21 18.20 -1.64
N ILE A 174 6.43 17.18 -1.26
CA ILE A 174 6.40 16.63 0.10
C ILE A 174 7.81 16.19 0.51
N ARG A 175 8.48 15.36 -0.30
CA ARG A 175 9.84 14.86 0.01
C ARG A 175 10.86 15.97 0.17
N LYS A 176 10.82 17.01 -0.68
CA LYS A 176 11.68 18.20 -0.54
C LYS A 176 11.45 18.90 0.79
N THR A 177 10.19 19.02 1.19
CA THR A 177 9.78 19.68 2.45
C THR A 177 10.21 18.86 3.68
N ASP A 178 10.01 17.55 3.64
CA ASP A 178 10.46 16.63 4.69
C ASP A 178 11.99 16.67 4.85
N LEU A 179 12.73 16.69 3.74
CA LEU A 179 14.19 16.83 3.76
C LEU A 179 14.61 18.17 4.38
N ALA A 180 13.95 19.28 4.02
CA ALA A 180 14.24 20.58 4.62
C ALA A 180 13.99 20.58 6.13
N ASN A 181 12.88 20.01 6.60
CA ASN A 181 12.56 19.88 8.02
C ASN A 181 13.59 19.01 8.76
N TYR A 182 14.02 17.90 8.15
CA TYR A 182 15.09 17.05 8.69
C TYR A 182 16.39 17.84 8.86
N MET A 183 16.82 18.58 7.83
CA MET A 183 18.05 19.37 7.87
C MET A 183 18.01 20.47 8.95
N VAL A 184 16.87 21.13 9.13
CA VAL A 184 16.66 22.10 10.22
C VAL A 184 16.80 21.42 11.58
N ASN A 185 16.15 20.28 11.78
CA ASN A 185 16.22 19.53 13.04
C ASN A 185 17.65 19.05 13.35
N VAL A 186 18.39 18.59 12.33
CA VAL A 186 19.80 18.22 12.48
C VAL A 186 20.64 19.43 12.88
N ARG A 187 20.43 20.60 12.25
CA ARG A 187 21.12 21.84 12.61
C ARG A 187 20.84 22.25 14.05
N VAL A 188 19.57 22.31 14.46
CA VAL A 188 19.18 22.73 15.82
C VAL A 188 19.78 21.80 16.88
N LYS A 189 19.62 20.48 16.71
CA LYS A 189 20.19 19.48 17.64
C LYS A 189 21.73 19.48 17.60
N GLY A 190 22.33 19.76 16.45
CA GLY A 190 23.78 19.90 16.30
C GLY A 190 24.32 21.10 17.07
N PHE A 191 23.61 22.23 17.07
CA PHE A 191 23.94 23.42 17.86
C PHE A 191 23.79 23.18 19.37
N GLU A 192 22.73 22.51 19.81
CA GLU A 192 22.51 22.19 21.23
C GLU A 192 23.64 21.34 21.82
N ARG A 193 24.23 20.41 21.05
CA ARG A 193 25.39 19.61 21.52
C ARG A 193 26.65 20.44 21.74
N HIS A 194 26.83 21.56 21.03
CA HIS A 194 28.02 22.41 21.14
C HIS A 194 27.84 23.57 22.13
N ALA A 195 26.61 23.85 22.58
CA ALA A 195 26.31 24.94 23.49
C ALA A 195 26.39 24.54 24.99
N ILE A 196 26.63 23.26 25.31
CA ILE A 196 26.66 22.72 26.69
C ILE A 196 28.04 22.14 27.05
N GLU A 197 29.11 22.77 26.61
CA GLU A 197 30.42 22.63 27.27
C GLU A 197 30.81 24.00 27.83
N PRO A 198 30.65 24.26 29.14
CA PRO A 198 31.29 25.42 29.75
C PRO A 198 32.80 25.24 29.59
N GLN A 199 33.41 26.08 28.77
CA GLN A 199 34.86 26.22 28.69
C GLN A 199 35.36 26.41 30.13
N ALA A 200 36.07 25.40 30.66
CA ALA A 200 36.65 25.48 31.98
C ALA A 200 37.51 26.75 32.06
N PRO A 201 37.44 27.55 33.13
CA PRO A 201 38.23 28.76 33.24
C PRO A 201 39.71 28.38 33.08
N VAL A 202 40.37 29.01 32.10
CA VAL A 202 41.81 28.88 31.88
C VAL A 202 42.51 29.37 33.14
N VAL A 203 42.94 28.43 33.99
CA VAL A 203 43.79 28.74 35.14
C VAL A 203 45.17 29.09 34.58
N LEU A 204 45.46 30.39 34.48
CA LEU A 204 46.79 30.88 34.14
C LEU A 204 47.77 30.42 35.24
N PRO A 205 48.89 29.76 34.90
CA PRO A 205 49.90 29.41 35.89
C PRO A 205 50.47 30.67 36.54
N ASN A 206 50.32 30.77 37.86
CA ASN A 206 51.01 31.77 38.66
C ASN A 206 52.53 31.56 38.50
N HIS A 207 53.19 32.50 37.83
CA HIS A 207 54.64 32.66 37.91
C HIS A 207 55.02 33.03 39.34
N VAL A 208 55.37 32.03 40.15
CA VAL A 208 56.08 32.28 41.41
C VAL A 208 57.56 32.42 41.08
N ASN A 209 58.01 33.68 41.10
CA ASN A 209 59.41 34.05 41.20
C ASN A 209 60.01 33.41 42.46
N ALA A 210 61.06 32.61 42.29
CA ALA A 210 61.99 32.30 43.36
C ALA A 210 63.35 32.89 42.96
N ILE A 211 63.66 34.03 43.55
CA ILE A 211 64.96 34.69 43.54
C ILE A 211 65.34 34.89 45.02
N TYR A 212 66.46 34.27 45.41
CA TYR A 212 67.34 34.42 46.59
C TYR A 212 66.74 34.53 48.01
N GLU A 213 67.08 33.57 48.89
CA GLU A 213 68.24 33.62 49.82
C GLU A 213 68.60 32.21 50.32
#